data_AF-A0A5C0VHP7-F1
#
_entry.id   AF-A0A5C0VHP7-F1
#
_cell.length_a   1.000
_cell.length_b   1.000
_cell.length_c   1.000
_cell.angle_alpha   90.00
_cell.angle_beta   90.00
_cell.angle_gamma   90.00
#
_symmetry.space_group_name_H-M   'P 1'
#
loop_
_entity.id
_entity.type
_entity.pdbx_description
1 polymer ?
#
loop_
_entity_poly.entity_id
_entity_poly.type
_entity_poly.pdbx_seq_one_letter_code
_entity_poly.pdbx_strand_id
1 'polypeptide(L)' 'MGLGAPEIILIIVALLLLFGGKKIPELMRGLGKGVKEFKDGQNGVEKKEEKPQ' A
#
# COMPACT_ATOMS: atom_id res chain seq x y z
N MET A 1 -2.03 30.28 2.03
CA MET A 1 -3.31 29.56 1.99
C MET A 1 -3.02 28.15 1.54
N GLY A 2 -3.00 27.19 2.48
CA GLY A 2 -2.81 25.77 2.16
C GLY A 2 -4.12 25.15 1.68
N LEU A 3 -4.04 23.95 1.09
CA LEU A 3 -5.22 23.17 0.75
C LEU A 3 -5.99 22.87 2.04
N GLY A 4 -7.22 23.36 2.12
CA GLY A 4 -8.11 23.08 3.23
C GLY A 4 -8.71 21.68 3.12
N ALA A 5 -9.37 21.26 4.20
CA ALA A 5 -10.19 20.05 4.19
C ALA A 5 -11.19 19.98 3.01
N PRO A 6 -11.89 21.06 2.60
CA PRO A 6 -12.83 20.98 1.48
C PRO A 6 -12.15 20.74 0.13
N GLU A 7 -11.01 21.37 -0.15
CA GLU A 7 -10.27 21.14 -1.40
C GLU A 7 -9.76 19.69 -1.49
N ILE A 8 -9.27 19.14 -0.38
CA ILE A 8 -8.80 17.74 -0.32
C ILE A 8 -9.95 16.77 -0.59
N ILE A 9 -11.13 17.00 -0.01
CA ILE A 9 -12.31 16.17 -0.24
C ILE A 9 -12.72 16.20 -1.71
N LEU A 10 -12.73 17.38 -2.35
CA LEU A 10 -13.03 17.51 -3.78
C LEU A 10 -12.06 16.72 -4.65
N ILE A 11 -10.76 16.76 -4.35
CA ILE A 11 -9.74 16.01 -5.07
C ILE A 11 -9.97 14.49 -4.92
N ILE A 12 -10.24 14.03 -3.70
CA ILE A 12 -10.53 12.61 -3.44
C ILE A 12 -11.77 12.17 -4.20
N VAL A 13 -12.85 12.96 -4.19
CA VAL A 13 -14.07 12.65 -4.93
C VAL A 13 -13.80 12.60 -6.44
N ALA A 14 -13.03 13.54 -6.98
CA ALA A 14 -12.64 13.51 -8.40
C ALA A 14 -11.85 12.24 -8.75
N LEU A 15 -10.87 11.84 -7.93
CA LEU A 15 -10.13 10.59 -8.12
C LEU A 15 -11.04 9.36 -8.01
N LEU A 16 -11.99 9.36 -7.08
CA LEU A 16 -12.96 8.27 -6.94
C LEU A 16 -13.89 8.16 -8.16
N LEU A 17 -14.25 9.27 -8.80
CA LEU A 17 -15.05 9.25 -10.03
C LEU A 17 -14.23 8.75 -11.23
N LEU A 18 -12.96 9.15 -11.35
CA LEU A 18 -12.08 8.73 -12.45
C LEU A 18 -11.68 7.25 -12.37
N PHE A 19 -11.28 6.79 -11.18
CA PHE A 19 -10.77 5.45 -10.97
C PHE A 19 -11.85 4.47 -10.48
N GLY A 20 -12.96 4.97 -9.93
CA GLY A 20 -13.97 4.18 -9.26
C GLY A 20 -13.55 3.79 -7.84
N GLY A 21 -14.53 3.77 -6.91
CA GLY A 21 -14.26 3.43 -5.50
C GLY A 21 -13.72 2.03 -5.24
N LYS A 22 -13.78 1.13 -6.23
CA LYS A 22 -13.27 -0.26 -6.13
C LYS A 22 -11.79 -0.39 -6.48
N LYS A 23 -11.24 0.46 -7.36
CA LYS A 23 -9.83 0.35 -7.78
C LYS A 23 -8.84 0.71 -6.69
N ILE A 24 -9.16 1.70 -5.85
CA ILE A 24 -8.31 2.13 -4.74
C ILE A 24 -8.09 0.98 -3.72
N PRO A 25 -9.15 0.29 -3.21
CA PRO A 25 -9.00 -0.91 -2.40
C PRO A 25 -8.27 -2.07 -3.08
N GLU A 26 -8.50 -2.28 -4.37
CA GLU A 26 -7.88 -3.35 -5.14
C GLU A 26 -6.36 -3.16 -5.26
N LEU A 27 -5.93 -1.92 -5.56
CA LEU A 27 -4.52 -1.52 -5.59
C LEU A 27 -3.87 -1.63 -4.21
N MET A 28 -4.55 -1.18 -3.15
CA MET A 28 -4.06 -1.35 -1.78
C MET A 28 -3.89 -2.82 -1.39
N ARG A 29 -4.83 -3.70 -1.77
CA ARG A 29 -4.72 -5.14 -1.51
C ARG A 29 -3.57 -5.77 -2.29
N GLY A 30 -3.37 -5.38 -3.55
CA GLY A 30 -2.25 -5.83 -4.37
C GLY A 30 -0.91 -5.40 -3.79
N LEU A 31 -0.76 -4.11 -3.47
CA LEU A 31 0.45 -3.56 -2.85
C LEU A 31 0.72 -4.20 -1.49
N GLY A 32 -0.30 -4.36 -0.65
CA GLY A 32 -0.17 -4.96 0.67
C GLY A 32 0.29 -6.43 0.62
N LYS A 33 -0.20 -7.20 -0.35
CA LYS A 33 0.29 -8.56 -0.60
C LYS A 33 1.76 -8.56 -1.04
N GLY A 34 2.13 -7.70 -2.00
CA GLY A 34 3.51 -7.60 -2.47
C GLY A 34 4.49 -7.16 -1.37
N VAL A 35 4.11 -6.19 -0.54
CA VAL A 35 4.92 -5.75 0.61
C VAL A 35 5.06 -6.88 1.64
N LYS A 36 4.00 -7.65 1.89
CA LYS A 36 4.05 -8.80 2.79
C LYS A 36 5.00 -9.88 2.28
N GLU A 37 4.86 -10.28 1.01
CA GLU A 37 5.75 -11.28 0.39
C GLU A 37 7.21 -10.81 0.35
N PHE A 38 7.44 -9.52 0.07
CA PHE A 38 8.78 -8.91 0.11
C PHE A 38 9.40 -8.96 1.51
N LYS A 39 8.60 -8.71 2.55
CA LYS A 39 9.06 -8.77 3.94
C LYS A 39 9.29 -10.21 4.40
N ASP A 40 8.40 -11.14 4.03
CA ASP A 40 8.54 -12.56 4.36
C ASP A 40 9.78 -13.17 3.68
N GLY A 41 10.07 -12.77 2.43
CA GLY A 41 11.29 -13.17 1.72
C GLY A 41 12.57 -12.66 2.37
N GLN A 42 12.61 -11.39 2.81
CA GLN A 42 13.77 -10.85 3.53
C GLN A 42 13.99 -11.54 4.89
N ASN A 43 12.93 -11.72 5.68
CA ASN A 43 13.03 -12.37 7.00
C ASN A 43 13.41 -13.86 6.89
N GLY A 44 12.99 -14.54 5.81
CA GLY A 44 13.37 -15.92 5.53
C GLY A 44 14.84 -16.10 5.17
N VAL A 45 15.50 -15.05 4.66
CA VAL A 45 16.95 -15.01 4.45
C VAL A 45 17.67 -14.80 5.78
N GLU A 46 17.20 -13.84 6.59
CA GLU A 46 17.80 -13.50 7.89
C GLU A 46 17.75 -14.66 8.90
N LYS A 47 16.66 -15.43 8.92
CA LYS A 47 16.52 -16.61 9.81
C LYS A 47 17.38 -17.81 9.43
N LYS A 48 18.03 -17.81 8.25
CA LYS A 48 18.85 -18.93 7.77
C LYS A 48 20.32 -18.82 8.17
N GLU A 49 20.75 -17.69 8.72
CA GLU A 49 22.16 -17.43 9.08
C GLU A 49 22.49 -17.69 10.57
N GLU A 50 21.50 -17.97 11.44
CA GLU A 50 21.71 -18.38 12.85
C GLU A 50 21.56 -19.89 13.05
N LYS A 51 22.46 -20.71 12.48
CA LYS A 51 22.88 -22.00 13.06
C LYS A 51 24.30 -22.33 12.61
N PRO A 52 25.34 -21.92 13.37
CA PRO A 52 26.61 -22.62 13.33
C PRO A 52 26.38 -24.02 13.92
N GLN A 53 26.63 -25.03 13.09
CA GLN A 53 26.80 -26.43 13.51
C GLN A 53 28.19 -26.59 14.13
#